data_AF-A0A7J5YXW2-F1
#
_entry.id   AF-A0A7J5YXW2-F1
#
_cell.length_a   1.000
_cell.length_b   1.000
_cell.length_c   1.000
_cell.angle_alpha   90.00
_cell.angle_beta   90.00
_cell.angle_gamma   90.00
#
_symmetry.space_group_name_H-M   'P 1'
#
loop_
_entity.id
_entity.type
_entity.pdbx_description
1 polymer ?
#
loop_
_entity_poly.entity_id
_entity_poly.type
_entity_poly.pdbx_seq_one_letter_code
_entity_poly.pdbx_strand_id
1 'polypeptide(L)'
;MELRGGEGGGPGHGRRWEGVEDGRERAGEAIFGRPPDEINITNTQTNVIAFTSLIARRKILLLWKSPLPPSFKMWLSDTMSLLKLEKIKFTLRGSSDKFYAHWRPLISYVDRLPPDMVSL
;
A
#
# COMPACT_ATOMS: atom_id res chain seq x y z
N MET A 1 67.00 16.49 5.24
CA MET A 1 67.17 15.68 6.45
C MET A 1 65.83 15.04 6.75
N GLU A 2 65.73 13.76 6.40
CA GLU A 2 64.75 12.74 6.81
C GLU A 2 64.59 12.69 8.36
N LEU A 3 63.53 12.21 9.04
CA LEU A 3 62.43 11.27 8.78
C LEU A 3 61.41 11.27 9.96
N ARG A 4 60.19 10.71 9.69
CA ARG A 4 59.21 10.03 10.59
C ARG A 4 58.48 10.85 11.68
N GLY A 5 57.21 10.63 11.99
CA GLY A 5 56.21 9.63 11.60
C GLY A 5 55.17 9.47 12.72
N GLY A 6 53.91 9.15 12.42
CA GLY A 6 52.93 8.78 13.44
C GLY A 6 51.46 8.98 13.03
N GLU A 7 50.90 7.99 12.33
CA GLU A 7 49.45 7.78 12.23
C GLU A 7 48.85 7.35 13.58
N GLY A 8 47.56 7.64 13.82
CA GLY A 8 46.81 7.03 14.92
C GLY A 8 45.40 7.60 15.16
N GLY A 9 44.40 6.99 14.50
CA GLY A 9 43.15 6.51 15.10
C GLY A 9 42.16 7.48 15.79
N GLY A 10 40.91 7.52 15.29
CA GLY A 10 39.74 8.10 15.97
C GLY A 10 39.30 7.36 17.25
N PRO A 11 38.13 7.68 17.85
CA PRO A 11 36.86 7.82 17.14
C PRO A 11 36.11 9.13 17.40
N GLY A 12 35.56 9.69 16.33
CA GLY A 12 34.54 10.73 16.39
C GLY A 12 33.28 10.19 17.05
N HIS A 13 32.76 11.00 17.98
CA HIS A 13 31.49 10.83 18.66
C HIS A 13 30.40 10.30 17.73
N GLY A 14 29.82 9.16 18.13
CA GLY A 14 28.65 8.57 17.48
C GLY A 14 27.51 9.57 17.40
N ARG A 15 27.30 10.12 16.21
CA ARG A 15 26.01 10.70 15.85
C ARG A 15 25.06 9.53 15.61
N ARG A 16 24.30 9.24 16.66
CA ARG A 16 23.12 8.39 16.70
C ARG A 16 22.29 8.60 15.43
N TRP A 17 22.16 7.55 14.63
CA TRP A 17 21.33 7.49 13.43
C TRP A 17 19.84 7.40 13.84
N GLU A 18 19.30 8.46 14.42
CA GLU A 18 17.89 8.56 14.81
C GLU A 18 17.16 9.33 13.70
N GLY A 19 16.80 8.64 12.62
CA GLY A 19 16.07 9.27 11.51
C GLY A 19 16.13 8.54 10.16
N VAL A 20 16.98 7.51 10.02
CA VAL A 20 17.06 6.73 8.77
C VAL A 20 16.14 5.49 8.81
N GLU A 21 15.70 5.05 9.99
CA GLU A 21 14.83 3.88 10.13
C GLU A 21 13.35 4.16 9.82
N ASP A 22 12.88 5.40 10.08
CA ASP A 22 11.49 5.83 9.86
C ASP A 22 11.05 5.69 8.38
N GLY A 23 11.94 5.98 7.43
CA GLY A 23 11.61 5.89 6.00
C GLY A 23 11.45 4.45 5.47
N ARG A 24 12.14 3.48 6.07
CA ARG A 24 12.12 2.07 5.63
C ARG A 24 10.95 1.31 6.23
N GLU A 25 10.58 1.63 7.47
CA GLU A 25 9.43 1.07 8.17
C GLU A 25 8.12 1.49 7.50
N ARG A 26 7.99 2.78 7.15
CA ARG A 26 6.86 3.33 6.38
C ARG A 26 6.65 2.65 5.03
N ALA A 27 7.73 2.25 4.35
CA ALA A 27 7.64 1.54 3.08
C ALA A 27 7.07 0.13 3.26
N GLY A 28 7.43 -0.57 4.35
CA GLY A 28 6.86 -1.85 4.72
C GLY A 28 5.37 -1.73 5.03
N GLU A 29 4.97 -0.72 5.78
CA GLU A 29 3.56 -0.46 6.14
C GLU A 29 2.66 -0.25 4.92
N ALA A 30 3.10 0.55 3.96
CA ALA A 30 2.39 0.78 2.70
C ALA A 30 2.30 -0.51 1.85
N ILE A 31 3.35 -1.34 1.85
CA ILE A 31 3.34 -2.62 1.14
C ILE A 31 2.41 -3.61 1.84
N PHE A 32 2.42 -3.70 3.17
CA PHE A 32 1.64 -4.67 3.95
C PHE A 32 0.21 -4.21 4.30
N GLY A 33 -0.17 -2.98 3.92
CA GLY A 33 -1.52 -2.46 4.12
C GLY A 33 -1.83 -2.25 5.61
N ARG A 34 -0.78 -2.09 6.42
CA ARG A 34 -0.92 -1.70 7.82
C ARG A 34 -0.93 -0.18 7.83
N PRO A 35 -2.03 0.46 8.23
CA PRO A 35 -2.02 1.90 8.38
C PRO A 35 -1.13 2.31 9.57
N PRO A 36 -0.57 3.53 9.55
CA PRO A 36 0.21 4.06 10.68
C PRO A 36 -0.63 4.07 11.96
N ASP A 37 0.00 3.80 13.10
CA ASP A 37 -0.68 3.73 14.42
C ASP A 37 -1.37 5.06 14.81
N GLU A 38 -1.05 6.16 14.13
CA GLU A 38 -1.63 7.50 14.31
C GLU A 38 -3.04 7.64 13.72
N ILE A 39 -3.48 6.71 12.85
CA ILE A 39 -4.77 6.80 12.16
C ILE A 39 -5.77 5.83 12.81
N ASN A 40 -6.79 6.37 13.48
CA ASN A 40 -7.91 5.59 13.99
C ASN A 40 -8.74 5.02 12.83
N ILE A 41 -8.55 3.73 12.56
CA ILE A 41 -9.17 3.03 11.44
C ILE A 41 -10.10 1.94 11.98
N THR A 42 -11.33 1.96 11.49
CA THR A 42 -12.34 0.95 11.84
C THR A 42 -11.98 -0.41 11.22
N ASN A 43 -12.43 -1.51 11.83
CA ASN A 43 -12.24 -2.86 11.26
C ASN A 43 -12.73 -2.97 9.81
N THR A 44 -13.82 -2.28 9.48
CA THR A 44 -14.34 -2.21 8.11
C THR A 44 -13.33 -1.58 7.15
N GLN A 45 -12.74 -0.44 7.51
CA GLN A 45 -11.71 0.22 6.71
C GLN A 45 -10.45 -0.66 6.61
N THR A 46 -10.03 -1.31 7.70
CA THR A 46 -8.90 -2.27 7.69
C THR A 46 -9.15 -3.40 6.70
N ASN A 47 -10.35 -3.98 6.69
CA ASN A 47 -10.71 -5.05 5.75
C ASN A 47 -10.67 -4.58 4.29
N VAL A 48 -11.16 -3.36 4.03
CA VAL A 48 -11.10 -2.75 2.70
C VAL A 48 -9.64 -2.56 2.27
N ILE A 49 -8.81 -1.94 3.12
CA ILE A 49 -7.38 -1.71 2.85
C ILE A 49 -6.66 -3.03 2.62
N ALA A 50 -6.90 -4.04 3.46
CA ALA A 50 -6.28 -5.36 3.34
C ALA A 50 -6.64 -6.03 2.00
N PHE A 51 -7.92 -5.98 1.61
CA PHE A 51 -8.39 -6.55 0.36
C PHE A 51 -7.79 -5.84 -0.86
N THR A 52 -7.83 -4.50 -0.90
CA THR A 52 -7.30 -3.75 -2.04
C THR A 52 -5.77 -3.84 -2.13
N SER A 53 -5.08 -3.92 -0.99
CA SER A 53 -3.63 -4.14 -0.94
C SER A 53 -3.25 -5.54 -1.41
N LEU A 54 -4.06 -6.57 -1.11
CA LEU A 54 -3.87 -7.92 -1.63
C LEU A 54 -3.90 -7.95 -3.16
N ILE A 55 -4.82 -7.19 -3.77
CA ILE A 55 -4.93 -7.06 -5.23
C ILE A 55 -3.70 -6.36 -5.80
N ALA A 56 -3.25 -5.27 -5.17
CA ALA A 56 -2.03 -4.57 -5.57
C ALA A 56 -0.82 -5.51 -5.55
N ARG A 57 -0.60 -6.24 -4.45
CA ARG A 57 0.50 -7.21 -4.32
C ARG A 57 0.42 -8.31 -5.37
N ARG A 58 -0.76 -8.90 -5.56
CA ARG A 58 -0.97 -9.91 -6.60
C ARG A 58 -0.56 -9.37 -7.96
N LYS A 59 -0.96 -8.15 -8.30
CA LYS A 59 -0.63 -7.52 -9.58
C LYS A 59 0.87 -7.27 -9.74
N ILE A 60 1.52 -6.73 -8.70
CA ILE A 60 2.97 -6.52 -8.67
C ILE A 60 3.71 -7.85 -8.89
N LEU A 61 3.31 -8.90 -8.17
CA LEU A 61 3.92 -10.22 -8.30
C LEU A 61 3.69 -10.85 -9.67
N LEU A 62 2.52 -10.63 -10.30
CA LEU A 62 2.26 -11.13 -11.66
C LEU A 62 3.09 -10.40 -12.72
N LEU A 63 3.41 -9.13 -12.50
CA LEU A 63 4.17 -8.29 -13.44
C LEU A 63 5.62 -8.06 -13.00
N TRP A 64 6.15 -8.84 -12.06
CA TRP A 64 7.45 -8.55 -11.44
C TRP A 64 8.64 -8.58 -12.41
N LYS A 65 8.50 -9.31 -13.53
CA LYS A 65 9.50 -9.36 -14.62
C LYS A 65 9.22 -8.37 -15.75
N SER A 66 8.09 -7.68 -15.72
CA SER A 66 7.74 -6.68 -16.73
C SER A 66 8.67 -5.47 -16.60
N PRO A 67 9.14 -4.89 -17.72
CA PRO A 67 9.91 -3.65 -17.69
C PRO A 67 9.07 -2.45 -17.21
N LEU A 68 7.74 -2.56 -17.27
CA LEU A 68 6.81 -1.53 -16.82
C LEU A 68 6.10 -1.99 -15.53
N PRO A 69 6.13 -1.19 -14.45
CA PRO A 69 5.39 -1.50 -13.23
C PRO A 69 3.88 -1.39 -13.47
N PRO A 70 3.05 -2.13 -12.70
CA PRO A 70 1.61 -1.95 -12.76
C PRO A 70 1.23 -0.50 -12.44
N SER A 71 0.41 0.09 -13.30
CA SER A 71 -0.12 1.42 -13.05
C SER A 71 -1.26 1.36 -12.03
N PHE A 72 -1.52 2.51 -11.39
CA PHE A 72 -2.68 2.69 -10.52
C PHE A 72 -3.99 2.33 -11.24
N LYS A 73 -4.15 2.71 -12.51
CA LYS A 73 -5.30 2.36 -13.35
C LYS A 73 -5.49 0.85 -13.46
N MET A 74 -4.41 0.10 -13.68
CA MET A 74 -4.48 -1.36 -13.76
C MET A 74 -4.92 -1.99 -12.43
N TRP A 75 -4.38 -1.51 -11.31
CA TRP A 75 -4.79 -1.95 -9.98
C TRP A 75 -6.25 -1.60 -9.68
N LEU A 76 -6.70 -0.39 -10.04
CA LEU A 76 -8.05 0.07 -9.79
C LEU A 76 -9.07 -0.72 -10.63
N SER A 77 -8.76 -0.99 -11.90
CA SER A 77 -9.57 -1.84 -12.78
C SER A 77 -9.73 -3.27 -12.22
N ASP A 78 -8.64 -3.89 -11.77
CA ASP A 78 -8.69 -5.21 -11.13
C ASP A 78 -9.52 -5.17 -9.84
N THR A 79 -9.36 -4.10 -9.04
CA THR A 79 -10.12 -3.88 -7.81
C THR A 79 -11.62 -3.79 -8.07
N MET A 80 -12.04 -2.96 -9.04
CA MET A 80 -13.46 -2.81 -9.40
C MET A 80 -14.04 -4.10 -9.98
N SER A 81 -13.26 -4.88 -10.72
CA SER A 81 -13.67 -6.18 -11.24
C SER A 81 -13.90 -7.19 -10.13
N LEU A 82 -13.01 -7.27 -9.13
CA LEU A 82 -13.15 -8.14 -7.97
C LEU A 82 -14.25 -7.68 -7.01
N LEU A 83 -14.55 -6.38 -6.98
CA LEU A 83 -15.66 -5.82 -6.19
C LEU A 83 -17.02 -6.40 -6.61
N LYS A 84 -17.20 -6.70 -7.90
CA LYS A 84 -18.42 -7.35 -8.43
C LYS A 84 -18.61 -8.73 -7.80
N LEU A 85 -17.54 -9.50 -7.63
CA LEU A 85 -17.57 -10.80 -6.97
C LEU A 85 -17.82 -10.67 -5.47
N GLU A 86 -17.23 -9.67 -4.82
CA GLU A 86 -17.53 -9.37 -3.41
C GLU A 86 -19.00 -9.02 -3.21
N LYS A 87 -19.59 -8.21 -4.09
CA LYS A 87 -21.03 -7.91 -4.04
C LYS A 87 -21.87 -9.18 -4.10
N ILE A 88 -21.55 -10.10 -5.01
CA ILE A 88 -22.22 -11.42 -5.10
C ILE A 88 -22.06 -12.19 -3.79
N LYS A 89 -20.86 -12.27 -3.21
CA LYS A 89 -20.64 -12.95 -1.92
C LYS A 89 -21.48 -12.35 -0.79
N PHE A 90 -21.53 -11.03 -0.69
CA PHE A 90 -22.34 -10.34 0.32
C PHE A 90 -23.83 -10.60 0.12
N THR A 91 -24.31 -10.57 -1.12
CA THR A 91 -25.70 -10.88 -1.47
C THR A 91 -26.07 -12.33 -1.15
N LEU A 92 -25.22 -13.30 -1.50
CA LEU A 92 -25.44 -14.71 -1.17
C LEU A 92 -25.49 -14.96 0.36
N ARG A 93 -24.79 -14.14 1.15
CA ARG A 93 -24.81 -14.18 2.62
C ARG A 93 -25.98 -13.39 3.24
N GLY A 94 -26.90 -12.86 2.44
CA GLY A 94 -28.03 -12.05 2.91
C GLY A 94 -27.60 -10.70 3.52
N SER A 95 -26.43 -10.20 3.14
CA SER A 95 -25.78 -9.04 3.77
C SER A 95 -25.47 -7.91 2.78
N SER A 96 -26.29 -7.75 1.75
CA SER A 96 -26.11 -6.75 0.69
C SER A 96 -25.95 -5.32 1.22
N ASP A 97 -26.62 -4.94 2.30
CA ASP A 97 -26.47 -3.59 2.89
C ASP A 97 -25.08 -3.38 3.49
N LYS A 98 -24.50 -4.44 4.07
CA LYS A 98 -23.14 -4.40 4.60
C LYS A 98 -22.12 -4.16 3.49
N PHE A 99 -22.36 -4.65 2.27
CA PHE A 99 -21.48 -4.36 1.14
C PHE A 99 -21.30 -2.85 0.96
N TYR A 100 -22.40 -2.10 0.88
CA TYR A 100 -22.29 -0.65 0.73
C TYR A 100 -21.71 0.03 1.97
N ALA A 101 -22.00 -0.45 3.18
CA ALA A 101 -21.35 0.07 4.38
C ALA A 101 -19.81 -0.06 4.31
N HIS A 102 -19.29 -1.12 3.71
CA HIS A 102 -17.85 -1.36 3.59
C HIS A 102 -17.23 -0.60 2.42
N TRP A 103 -17.86 -0.69 1.24
CA TRP A 103 -17.24 -0.29 -0.02
C TRP A 103 -17.64 1.11 -0.50
N ARG A 104 -18.67 1.73 0.09
CA ARG A 104 -19.15 3.06 -0.33
C ARG A 104 -18.07 4.14 -0.32
N PRO A 105 -17.14 4.22 0.65
CA PRO A 105 -16.06 5.21 0.59
C PRO A 105 -15.19 5.06 -0.67
N LEU A 106 -14.82 3.83 -1.02
CA LEU A 106 -14.02 3.54 -2.21
C LEU A 106 -14.82 3.81 -3.50
N ILE A 107 -16.06 3.31 -3.58
CA ILE A 107 -16.93 3.53 -4.75
C ILE A 107 -17.14 5.03 -4.99
N SER A 108 -17.44 5.79 -3.93
CA SER A 108 -17.65 7.24 -4.03
C SER A 108 -16.37 7.98 -4.45
N TYR A 109 -15.20 7.46 -4.10
CA TYR A 109 -13.93 8.00 -4.57
C TYR A 109 -13.74 7.74 -6.07
N VAL A 110 -14.01 6.51 -6.51
CA VAL A 110 -13.89 6.10 -7.92
C VAL A 110 -14.86 6.86 -8.81
N ASP A 111 -16.10 7.08 -8.37
CA ASP A 111 -17.12 7.81 -9.12
C ASP A 111 -16.74 9.29 -9.36
N ARG A 112 -15.80 9.84 -8.57
CA ARG A 112 -15.26 11.20 -8.75
C ARG A 112 -14.02 11.25 -9.64
N LEU A 113 -13.48 10.10 -10.04
CA LEU A 113 -12.30 10.05 -10.91
C LEU A 113 -12.69 10.31 -12.37
N PRO A 114 -11.75 10.81 -13.19
CA PRO A 114 -11.91 10.88 -14.64
C PRO A 114 -12.30 9.51 -15.24
N PRO A 115 -13.23 9.46 -16.21
CA PRO A 115 -13.74 8.20 -16.77
C PRO A 115 -12.65 7.29 -17.37
N ASP A 116 -11.59 7.88 -17.90
CA ASP A 116 -10.45 7.18 -18.49
C ASP A 116 -9.64 6.38 -17.45
N MET A 117 -9.79 6.63 -16.15
CA MET A 117 -9.14 5.88 -15.07
C MET A 117 -9.85 4.58 -14.69
N VAL A 118 -11.11 4.40 -15.11
CA VAL A 118 -11.98 3.26 -14.72
C VAL A 118 -12.50 2.50 -15.95
N SER A 119 -12.20 2.99 -17.15
CA SER A 119 -12.63 2.37 -18.41
C SER A 119 -11.91 1.04 -18.64
N LEU A 120 -12.71 -0.03 -18.72
CA LEU A 120 -12.36 -1.37 -19.24
C LEU A 120 -11.98 -1.31 -20.72
#